data_AF-A0A850QIL9-F1
#
_entry.id   AF-A0A850QIL9-F1
#
_cell.length_a   1.000
_cell.length_b   1.000
_cell.length_c   1.000
_cell.angle_alpha   90.00
_cell.angle_beta   90.00
_cell.angle_gamma   90.00
#
_symmetry.space_group_name_H-M   'P 1'
#
loop_
_entity.id
_entity.type
_entity.pdbx_description
1 polymer ?
#
loop_
_entity_poly.entity_id
_entity_poly.type
_entity_poly.pdbx_seq_one_letter_code
_entity_poly.pdbx_strand_id
1 'polypeptide(L)'
;MDMRTDIFSEYPFGQIALRKLAPVSANFRLYAAGWLGNGKVYDVMSVTGAEFREAKSGDNQGKLCIKIPNTSRTVHVTAEEMRKFDQAGNKNSKA
;
A
#
# COMPACT_ATOMS: atom_id res chain seq x y z
N MET A 1 2.83 -8.76 -13.72
CA MET A 1 1.66 -8.29 -12.94
C MET A 1 1.37 -6.87 -13.37
N ASP A 2 0.11 -6.54 -13.64
CA ASP A 2 -0.32 -5.18 -13.95
C ASP A 2 -0.72 -4.48 -12.64
N MET A 3 -0.07 -3.37 -12.29
CA MET A 3 -0.27 -2.63 -11.04
C MET A 3 -1.41 -1.62 -11.14
N ARG A 4 -2.22 -1.65 -12.20
CA ARG A 4 -3.43 -0.83 -12.29
C ARG A 4 -4.39 -1.06 -11.12
N THR A 5 -4.47 -2.30 -10.63
CA THR A 5 -5.18 -2.62 -9.39
C THR A 5 -4.24 -2.47 -8.20
N ASP A 6 -4.53 -1.52 -7.31
CA ASP A 6 -3.82 -1.39 -6.02
C ASP A 6 -4.50 -2.28 -4.97
N ILE A 7 -4.25 -3.59 -5.05
CA ILE A 7 -4.89 -4.59 -4.19
C ILE A 7 -4.67 -4.26 -2.71
N PHE A 8 -3.49 -3.75 -2.35
CA PHE A 8 -3.20 -3.40 -0.96
C PHE A 8 -4.02 -2.21 -0.47
N SER A 9 -4.38 -1.25 -1.35
CA SER A 9 -5.24 -0.11 -0.99
C SER A 9 -6.66 -0.51 -0.54
N GLU A 10 -7.09 -1.73 -0.84
CA GLU A 10 -8.39 -2.24 -0.40
C GLU A 10 -8.38 -2.66 1.08
N TYR A 11 -7.21 -2.93 1.65
CA TYR A 11 -7.06 -3.36 3.04
C TYR A 11 -6.83 -2.18 4.00
N PRO A 12 -7.22 -2.28 5.29
CA PRO A 12 -7.00 -1.23 6.28
C PRO A 12 -5.54 -0.76 6.37
N PHE A 13 -4.58 -1.69 6.36
CA PHE A 13 -3.16 -1.33 6.40
C PHE A 13 -2.73 -0.51 5.18
N GLY A 14 -3.26 -0.80 4.00
CA GLY A 14 -2.91 -0.07 2.78
C GLY A 14 -3.52 1.32 2.77
N GLN A 15 -4.75 1.47 3.23
CA GLN A 15 -5.39 2.79 3.38
C GLN A 15 -4.65 3.66 4.40
N ILE A 16 -4.23 3.09 5.55
CA ILE A 16 -3.40 3.79 6.54
C ILE A 16 -2.04 4.15 5.95
N ALA A 17 -1.39 3.21 5.27
CA ALA A 17 -0.08 3.43 4.65
C ALA A 17 -0.14 4.55 3.60
N LEU A 18 -1.15 4.57 2.73
CA LEU A 18 -1.35 5.63 1.74
C LEU A 18 -1.57 7.00 2.40
N ARG A 19 -2.34 7.07 3.50
CA ARG A 19 -2.51 8.31 4.27
C ARG A 19 -1.19 8.82 4.85
N LYS A 20 -0.34 7.92 5.37
CA LYS A 20 0.99 8.26 5.90
C LYS A 20 1.99 8.64 4.81
N LEU A 21 1.86 8.04 3.63
CA LEU A 21 2.72 8.32 2.49
C LEU A 21 2.30 9.59 1.73
N ALA A 22 1.07 10.08 1.92
CA ALA A 22 0.59 11.28 1.24
C ALA A 22 1.55 12.48 1.42
N PRO A 23 1.74 13.32 0.39
CA PRO A 23 1.21 13.16 -0.97
C PRO A 23 1.92 12.05 -1.76
N VAL A 24 1.18 11.39 -2.64
CA VAL A 24 1.71 10.41 -3.62
C VAL A 24 1.11 10.67 -5.00
N SER A 25 1.80 10.27 -6.06
CA SER A 25 1.29 10.42 -7.42
C SER A 25 0.18 9.42 -7.75
N ALA A 26 -0.59 9.70 -8.81
CA ALA A 26 -1.68 8.82 -9.27
C ALA A 26 -1.21 7.40 -9.66
N ASN A 27 0.07 7.22 -9.96
CA ASN A 27 0.68 5.93 -10.32
C ASN A 27 1.49 5.31 -9.18
N PHE A 28 1.42 5.87 -7.97
CA PHE A 28 2.02 5.26 -6.80
C PHE A 28 1.21 4.05 -6.39
N ARG A 29 1.87 2.91 -6.20
CA ARG A 29 1.25 1.64 -5.80
C ARG A 29 2.02 1.02 -4.67
N LEU A 30 1.30 0.52 -3.67
CA LEU A 30 1.87 -0.39 -2.70
C LEU A 30 2.21 -1.70 -3.41
N TYR A 31 3.36 -2.29 -3.11
CA TYR A 31 3.80 -3.53 -3.78
C TYR A 31 4.38 -4.57 -2.82
N ALA A 32 4.64 -4.21 -1.56
CA ALA A 32 5.07 -5.15 -0.54
C ALA A 32 4.49 -4.78 0.82
N ALA A 33 4.05 -5.79 1.56
CA ALA A 33 3.62 -5.68 2.94
C ALA A 33 4.13 -6.90 3.71
N GLY A 34 4.63 -6.68 4.92
CA GLY A 34 5.15 -7.76 5.76
C GLY A 34 5.15 -7.37 7.23
N TRP A 35 4.75 -8.31 8.09
CA TRP A 35 4.87 -8.15 9.53
C TRP A 35 6.34 -8.13 9.94
N LEU A 36 6.70 -7.14 10.75
CA LEU A 36 8.01 -7.07 11.39
C LEU A 36 7.98 -7.91 12.67
N GLY A 37 9.04 -8.70 12.88
CA GLY A 37 9.21 -9.52 14.08
C GLY A 37 9.73 -10.92 13.75
N ASN A 38 9.55 -11.83 14.70
CA ASN A 38 10.00 -13.22 14.62
C ASN A 38 8.87 -14.22 14.28
N GLY A 39 7.73 -13.71 13.78
CA GLY A 39 6.55 -14.52 13.47
C GLY A 39 5.70 -14.94 14.68
N LYS A 40 6.08 -14.55 15.91
CA LYS A 40 5.26 -14.77 17.12
C LYS A 40 4.48 -13.53 17.54
N VAL A 41 4.92 -12.35 17.10
CA VAL A 41 4.35 -11.04 17.44
C VAL A 41 4.03 -10.30 16.14
N TYR A 42 2.81 -9.79 16.04
CA TYR A 42 2.26 -9.12 14.86
C TYR A 42 1.81 -7.69 15.21
N ASP A 43 2.74 -6.90 15.74
CA ASP A 43 2.43 -5.55 16.25
C ASP A 43 2.65 -4.47 15.19
N VAL A 44 3.61 -4.68 14.27
CA VAL A 44 4.00 -3.68 13.28
C VAL A 44 4.13 -4.33 11.91
N MET A 45 3.47 -3.75 10.91
CA MET A 45 3.58 -4.11 9.51
C MET A 45 4.40 -3.07 8.75
N SER A 46 5.45 -3.50 8.06
CA SER A 46 6.16 -2.69 7.07
C SER A 46 5.40 -2.75 5.75
N VAL A 47 5.05 -1.58 5.21
CA VAL A 47 4.34 -1.44 3.94
C VAL A 47 5.16 -0.55 3.01
N THR A 48 5.49 -1.07 1.84
CA THR A 48 6.32 -0.39 0.84
C THR A 48 5.54 -0.15 -0.44
N GLY A 49 5.62 1.07 -0.95
CA GLY A 49 5.11 1.45 -2.27
C GLY A 49 6.17 2.15 -3.11
N ALA A 50 5.87 2.32 -4.40
CA ALA A 50 6.70 3.05 -5.35
C ALA A 50 5.83 3.61 -6.48
N GLU A 51 6.39 4.50 -7.28
CA GLU A 51 5.76 4.91 -8.53
C GLU A 51 6.00 3.87 -9.61
N PHE A 52 4.96 3.61 -10.39
CA PHE A 52 5.02 2.75 -11.56
C PHE A 52 4.72 3.55 -12.82
N ARG A 53 5.23 3.08 -13.95
CA ARG A 53 4.88 3.60 -15.27
C ARG A 53 4.49 2.47 -16.19
N GLU A 54 3.76 2.84 -17.24
CA GLU A 54 3.39 1.90 -18.29
C GLU A 54 4.61 1.44 -19.08
N ALA A 55 4.60 0.16 -19.47
CA ALA A 55 5.55 -0.35 -20.44
C ALA A 55 5.19 0.15 -21.85
N LYS A 56 6.19 0.66 -22.57
CA LYS A 56 6.01 1.19 -23.93
C LYS A 56 6.24 0.16 -25.03
N SER A 57 6.75 -1.02 -24.69
CA SER A 57 7.08 -2.10 -25.62
C SER A 57 7.14 -3.47 -24.93
N GLY A 58 7.15 -4.55 -25.71
CA GLY A 58 7.22 -5.95 -25.26
C GLY A 58 5.87 -6.51 -24.81
N ASP A 59 5.86 -7.74 -24.28
CA ASP A 59 4.65 -8.48 -23.91
C ASP A 59 3.79 -7.83 -22.80
N ASN A 60 4.37 -6.84 -22.13
CA ASN A 60 3.71 -6.07 -21.08
C ASN A 60 3.30 -4.66 -21.53
N GLN A 61 3.43 -4.32 -22.82
CA GLN A 61 3.07 -3.02 -23.36
C GLN A 61 1.65 -2.60 -22.90
N GLY A 62 1.54 -1.36 -22.43
CA GLY A 62 0.31 -0.79 -21.90
C GLY A 62 -0.03 -1.20 -20.46
N LYS A 63 0.69 -2.13 -19.83
CA LYS A 63 0.49 -2.47 -18.40
C LYS A 63 1.29 -1.53 -17.51
N LEU A 64 0.71 -1.13 -16.37
CA LEU A 64 1.39 -0.33 -15.36
C LEU A 64 2.30 -1.25 -14.54
N CYS A 65 3.52 -1.54 -14.98
CA CYS A 65 4.34 -2.59 -14.34
C CYS A 65 5.82 -2.24 -14.18
N ILE A 66 6.28 -1.08 -14.65
CA ILE A 66 7.69 -0.69 -14.53
C ILE A 66 7.85 0.20 -13.30
N LYS A 67 8.48 -0.33 -12.24
CA LYS A 67 8.84 0.44 -11.04
C LYS A 67 9.86 1.53 -11.39
N ILE A 68 9.57 2.77 -11.03
CA ILE A 68 10.49 3.90 -11.22
C ILE A 68 11.57 3.83 -10.13
N PRO A 69 12.87 3.82 -10.49
CA PRO A 69 13.95 3.83 -9.50
C PRO A 69 13.85 5.01 -8.53
N ASN A 70 14.31 4.83 -7.30
CA ASN A 70 14.38 5.87 -6.25
C ASN A 70 13.02 6.48 -5.83
N THR A 71 11.90 5.84 -6.18
CA THR A 71 10.56 6.26 -5.73
C THR A 71 10.00 5.38 -4.61
N SER A 72 10.76 4.36 -4.19
CA SER A 72 10.32 3.44 -3.13
C SER A 72 10.26 4.15 -1.78
N ARG A 73 9.12 4.06 -1.11
CA ARG A 73 8.89 4.59 0.23
C ARG A 73 8.26 3.52 1.11
N THR A 74 8.72 3.43 2.35
CA THR A 74 8.23 2.46 3.34
C THR A 74 7.66 3.21 4.54
N VAL A 75 6.52 2.75 5.03
CA VAL A 75 5.93 3.19 6.28
C VAL A 75 5.59 1.99 7.15
N HIS A 76 5.49 2.24 8.45
CA HIS A 76 5.09 1.24 9.42
C HIS A 76 3.66 1.50 9.87
N VAL A 77 2.85 0.45 9.87
CA VAL A 77 1.46 0.45 10.33
C VAL A 77 1.35 -0.48 11.54
N THR A 78 0.82 0.01 12.66
CA THR A 78 0.67 -0.81 13.86
C THR A 78 -0.66 -1.54 13.90
N ALA A 79 -0.72 -2.65 14.64
CA ALA A 79 -1.97 -3.35 14.93
C ALA A 79 -2.99 -2.43 15.63
N GLU A 80 -2.53 -1.51 16.47
CA GLU A 80 -3.38 -0.52 17.13
C GLU A 80 -4.00 0.47 16.12
N GLU A 81 -3.22 0.94 15.14
CA GLU A 81 -3.73 1.83 14.10
C GLU A 81 -4.81 1.16 13.26
N MET A 82 -4.63 -0.11 12.90
CA MET A 82 -5.65 -0.90 12.19
C MET A 82 -6.92 -1.06 13.03
N ARG A 83 -6.81 -1.39 14.32
CA ARG A 83 -7.97 -1.47 15.23
C ARG A 83 -8.73 -0.14 15.31
N LYS A 84 -8.01 0.99 15.42
CA LYS A 84 -8.63 2.33 15.44
C LYS A 84 -9.31 2.67 14.12
N PHE A 85 -8.69 2.28 13.00
CA PHE A 85 -9.23 2.50 11.66
C PHE A 85 -10.56 1.78 11.45
N ASP A 86 -10.63 0.51 11.82
CA ASP A 86 -11.86 -0.31 11.70
C ASP A 86 -12.98 0.24 12.58
N GLN A 87 -12.66 0.68 13.80
CA GLN A 87 -13.62 1.32 14.71
C GLN A 87 -14.16 2.65 14.14
N ALA A 88 -13.33 3.43 13.47
CA ALA A 88 -13.74 4.66 12.82
C ALA A 88 -14.65 4.39 11.60
N GLY A 89 -14.34 3.38 10.79
CA GLY A 89 -15.17 2.95 9.66
C GLY A 89 -16.57 2.51 10.08
N ASN A 90 -16.68 1.75 11.18
CA ASN A 90 -17.97 1.26 11.70
C ASN A 90 -18.85 2.38 12.30
N LYS A 91 -18.25 3.47 12.80
CA LYS A 91 -19.00 4.65 13.28
C LYS A 91 -19.61 5.46 12.13
N ASN A 92 -18.95 5.51 10.98
CA ASN A 92 -19.46 6.24 9.81
C ASN A 92 -20.57 5.49 9.06
N SER A 93 -20.79 4.20 9.32
CA SER A 93 -21.89 3.41 8.72
C SER A 93 -23.19 3.42 9.54
N LYS A 94 -23.23 4.13 10.68
CA LYS A 94 -24.40 4.21 11.57
C LYS A 94 -24.99 5.63 11.69
N ALA A 95 -24.65 6.54 10.78
CA ALA A 95 -25.17 7.90 10.73
C ALA A 95 -26.14 8.09 9.56
#